data_AF-K8GK62-F1
#
_entry.id   AF-K8GK62-F1
#
_cell.length_a   1.000
_cell.length_b   1.000
_cell.length_c   1.000
_cell.angle_alpha   90.00
_cell.angle_beta   90.00
_cell.angle_gamma   90.00
#
_symmetry.space_group_name_H-M   'P 1'
#
loop_
_entity.id
_entity.type
_entity.pdbx_description
1 polymer ?
#
loop_
_entity_poly.entity_id
_entity_poly.type
_entity_poly.pdbx_seq_one_letter_code
_entity_poly.pdbx_strand_id
1 'polypeptide(L)'
;MHYSLFNRFQGCLLGMVVGESLSSEAGSPSVFQQPFRLNPDPTQPLLFSPVAFQLASAIVAAQTWDSIGVQVDAIAALVKPPITDAALAIATLPLALFYHDDLSRQRQAMEQAMAAWQLNDESQGWLILFAYAISQAIKGHLDPPIFIDQSQAYLRVAGSYESPVLENLLGQLDEIKSLHRSLEQTAQLSHPIAIAIACFLSTPENLPLALHRASQLARPQSSITPLTGALSGAYNGAVSIPAAWIMPWMHSATGIPSVQELQTLTLQLLATWAGVYTPSNFPQMPPPDVAAPWAMRVS
;
A
#
# COMPACT_ATOMS: atom_id res chain seq x y z
N MET A 1 0.98 -13.38 -14.14
CA MET A 1 2.06 -14.16 -13.45
C MET A 1 1.67 -14.31 -11.99
N HIS A 2 1.86 -15.48 -11.37
CA HIS A 2 1.62 -15.64 -9.93
C HIS A 2 2.88 -15.26 -9.15
N TYR A 3 2.95 -14.01 -8.70
CA TYR A 3 4.02 -13.55 -7.80
C TYR A 3 3.86 -14.14 -6.41
N SER A 4 4.97 -14.41 -5.73
CA SER A 4 4.96 -14.86 -4.34
C SER A 4 4.40 -13.78 -3.42
N LEU A 5 3.87 -14.19 -2.27
CA LEU A 5 3.31 -13.28 -1.27
C LEU A 5 4.36 -12.24 -0.82
N PHE A 6 5.59 -12.69 -0.57
CA PHE A 6 6.72 -11.82 -0.26
C PHE A 6 6.96 -10.76 -1.35
N ASN A 7 6.93 -11.17 -2.63
CA ASN A 7 7.16 -10.25 -3.74
C ASN A 7 6.08 -9.17 -3.85
N ARG A 8 4.82 -9.52 -3.54
CA ARG A 8 3.69 -8.57 -3.53
C ARG A 8 3.73 -7.63 -2.33
N PHE A 9 4.09 -8.13 -1.14
CA PHE A 9 4.31 -7.30 0.05
C PHE A 9 5.43 -6.27 -0.21
N GLN A 10 6.56 -6.75 -0.73
CA GLN A 10 7.71 -5.91 -1.05
C GLN A 10 7.33 -4.90 -2.14
N GLY A 11 6.58 -5.32 -3.16
CA GLY A 11 6.08 -4.45 -4.22
C GLY A 11 5.19 -3.33 -3.67
N CYS A 12 4.29 -3.65 -2.74
CA CYS A 12 3.43 -2.67 -2.07
C CYS A 12 4.25 -1.59 -1.35
N LEU A 13 5.21 -1.99 -0.50
CA LEU A 13 5.99 -1.04 0.29
C LEU A 13 6.99 -0.24 -0.56
N LEU A 14 7.64 -0.87 -1.54
CA LEU A 14 8.53 -0.15 -2.47
C LEU A 14 7.75 0.78 -3.39
N GLY A 15 6.59 0.34 -3.89
CA GLY A 15 5.72 1.15 -4.74
C GLY A 15 5.23 2.41 -4.02
N MET A 16 4.89 2.30 -2.72
CA MET A 16 4.59 3.44 -1.85
C MET A 16 5.75 4.44 -1.79
N VAL A 17 6.95 3.98 -1.44
CA VAL A 17 8.15 4.84 -1.31
C VAL A 17 8.47 5.55 -2.63
N VAL A 18 8.50 4.79 -3.73
CA VAL A 18 8.75 5.36 -5.06
C VAL A 18 7.66 6.37 -5.41
N GLY A 19 6.38 6.02 -5.23
CA GLY A 19 5.28 6.94 -5.51
C GLY A 19 5.36 8.23 -4.68
N GLU A 20 5.76 8.13 -3.42
CA GLU A 20 5.94 9.30 -2.56
C GLU A 20 7.06 10.22 -3.04
N SER A 21 8.23 9.66 -3.35
CA SER A 21 9.36 10.44 -3.85
C SER A 21 9.07 11.15 -5.18
N LEU A 22 8.21 10.58 -6.02
CA LEU A 22 7.74 11.21 -7.25
C LEU A 22 6.73 12.34 -7.01
N SER A 23 6.02 12.32 -5.88
CA SER A 23 5.11 13.39 -5.48
C SER A 23 5.85 14.69 -5.16
N SER A 24 7.08 14.59 -4.67
CA SER A 24 7.94 15.73 -4.34
C SER A 24 8.46 16.45 -5.59
N GLU A 25 8.54 15.75 -6.73
CA GLU A 25 8.97 16.30 -8.02
C GLU A 25 7.82 16.89 -8.87
N ALA A 26 6.57 16.79 -8.40
CA ALA A 26 5.35 17.08 -9.16
C ALA A 26 5.21 18.55 -9.68
N GLY A 27 6.22 19.40 -9.50
CA GLY A 27 6.28 20.79 -9.98
C GLY A 27 7.26 21.07 -11.13
N SER A 28 8.09 20.12 -11.57
CA SER A 28 9.14 20.38 -12.58
C SER A 28 8.72 19.98 -14.01
N PRO A 29 8.50 20.92 -14.94
CA PRO A 29 7.90 20.64 -16.26
C PRO A 29 8.70 19.69 -17.18
N SER A 30 9.96 19.37 -16.86
CA SER A 30 10.84 18.53 -17.68
C SER A 30 10.72 17.02 -17.42
N VAL A 31 10.12 16.58 -16.31
CA VAL A 31 10.03 15.15 -15.93
C VAL A 31 8.84 14.45 -16.60
N PHE A 32 7.81 15.21 -17.00
CA PHE A 32 6.48 14.70 -17.36
C PHE A 32 6.28 14.25 -18.82
N GLN A 33 7.35 14.21 -19.63
CA GLN A 33 7.22 13.85 -21.05
C GLN A 33 7.48 12.36 -21.34
N GLN A 34 7.99 11.58 -20.37
CA GLN A 34 8.25 10.14 -20.58
C GLN A 34 7.98 9.30 -19.31
N PRO A 35 7.14 8.25 -19.37
CA PRO A 35 6.76 7.43 -18.21
C PRO A 35 7.93 6.69 -17.54
N PHE A 36 9.05 6.51 -18.25
CA PHE A 36 10.26 5.84 -17.74
C PHE A 36 11.33 6.81 -17.21
N ARG A 37 11.10 8.14 -17.26
CA ARG A 37 12.03 9.17 -16.77
C ARG A 37 11.62 9.80 -15.44
N LEU A 38 10.66 9.21 -14.75
CA LEU A 38 10.41 9.52 -13.34
C LEU A 38 11.72 9.23 -12.58
N ASN A 39 12.25 10.21 -11.87
CA ASN A 39 13.54 10.10 -11.20
C ASN A 39 13.35 10.35 -9.70
N PRO A 40 13.02 9.31 -8.92
CA PRO A 40 12.75 9.51 -7.50
C PRO A 40 13.96 10.13 -6.80
N ASP A 41 13.76 11.31 -6.18
CA ASP A 41 14.79 12.04 -5.46
C ASP A 41 14.89 11.53 -4.00
N PRO A 42 15.95 10.79 -3.62
CA PRO A 42 16.11 10.27 -2.27
C PRO A 42 16.47 11.35 -1.24
N THR A 43 16.76 12.58 -1.69
CA THR A 43 17.14 13.69 -0.81
C THR A 43 15.94 14.44 -0.25
N GLN A 44 14.75 14.25 -0.84
CA GLN A 44 13.51 14.84 -0.36
C GLN A 44 13.00 14.08 0.87
N PRO A 45 12.52 14.77 1.91
CA PRO A 45 11.94 14.10 3.06
C PRO A 45 10.65 13.37 2.66
N LEU A 46 10.56 12.08 3.01
CA LEU A 46 9.31 11.33 2.95
C LEU A 46 8.44 11.72 4.16
N LEU A 47 7.19 12.03 3.89
CA LEU A 47 6.17 12.45 4.84
C LEU A 47 5.35 11.26 5.37
N PHE A 48 5.04 10.28 4.52
CA PHE A 48 4.07 9.20 4.79
C PHE A 48 4.74 7.85 5.05
N SER A 49 5.71 7.46 4.22
CA SER A 49 6.39 6.17 4.33
C SER A 49 7.03 5.89 5.70
N PRO A 50 7.66 6.88 6.40
CA PRO A 50 8.24 6.63 7.72
C PRO A 50 7.20 6.18 8.76
N VAL A 51 5.98 6.72 8.69
CA VAL A 51 4.88 6.35 9.60
C VAL A 51 4.45 4.91 9.34
N ALA A 52 4.31 4.52 8.07
CA ALA A 52 4.00 3.14 7.71
C ALA A 52 5.10 2.17 8.20
N PHE A 53 6.38 2.54 8.11
CA PHE A 53 7.46 1.70 8.60
C PHE A 53 7.52 1.58 10.13
N GLN A 54 7.21 2.66 10.84
CA GLN A 54 7.06 2.60 12.29
C GLN A 54 5.92 1.66 12.68
N LEU A 55 4.78 1.72 11.99
CA LEU A 55 3.67 0.81 12.24
C LEU A 55 4.02 -0.64 11.92
N ALA A 56 4.66 -0.92 10.78
CA ALA A 56 5.13 -2.26 10.45
C ALA A 56 6.09 -2.80 11.52
N SER A 57 7.02 -1.98 12.00
CA SER A 57 7.96 -2.35 13.05
C SER A 57 7.24 -2.64 14.38
N ALA A 58 6.21 -1.85 14.70
CA ALA A 58 5.39 -2.04 15.89
C ALA A 58 4.61 -3.38 15.84
N ILE A 59 4.03 -3.71 14.69
CA ILE A 59 3.38 -5.01 14.43
C ILE A 59 4.37 -6.17 14.62
N VAL A 60 5.56 -6.07 14.03
CA VAL A 60 6.61 -7.08 14.19
C VAL A 60 7.01 -7.25 15.65
N ALA A 61 7.18 -6.14 16.38
CA ALA A 61 7.57 -6.15 17.79
C ALA A 61 6.46 -6.69 18.71
N ALA A 62 5.19 -6.48 18.36
CA ALA A 62 4.05 -6.99 19.11
C ALA A 62 3.97 -8.53 19.08
N GLN A 63 4.56 -9.16 18.06
CA GLN A 63 4.68 -10.60 17.82
C GLN A 63 3.36 -11.38 17.69
N THR A 64 2.25 -10.96 18.30
CA THR A 64 0.97 -11.69 18.29
C THR A 64 -0.16 -10.88 17.68
N TRP A 65 -1.15 -11.59 17.15
CA TRP A 65 -2.37 -11.03 16.57
C TRP A 65 -3.17 -10.14 17.55
N ASP A 66 -3.23 -10.54 18.82
CA ASP A 66 -4.06 -9.86 19.83
C ASP A 66 -3.37 -8.65 20.48
N SER A 67 -2.03 -8.60 20.45
CA SER A 67 -1.26 -7.50 21.04
C SER A 67 -1.19 -6.25 20.14
N ILE A 68 -1.56 -6.36 18.87
CA ILE A 68 -1.60 -5.22 17.93
C ILE A 68 -2.74 -4.26 18.29
N GLY A 69 -3.87 -4.76 18.80
CA GLY A 69 -5.01 -3.94 19.25
C GLY A 69 -4.66 -3.01 20.42
N VAL A 70 -3.56 -3.29 21.14
CA VAL A 70 -3.07 -2.48 22.27
C VAL A 70 -2.18 -1.31 21.80
N GLN A 71 -1.74 -1.29 20.54
CA GLN A 71 -0.83 -0.26 20.03
C GLN A 71 -1.52 0.87 19.25
N VAL A 72 -2.85 0.86 19.11
CA VAL A 72 -3.60 1.91 18.39
C VAL A 72 -3.27 3.33 18.89
N ASP A 73 -3.11 3.53 20.20
CA ASP A 73 -2.69 4.81 20.78
C ASP A 73 -1.27 5.20 20.36
N ALA A 74 -0.38 4.22 20.19
CA ALA A 74 0.96 4.44 19.65
C ALA A 74 0.88 4.81 18.16
N ILE A 75 0.01 4.19 17.37
CA ILE A 75 -0.22 4.57 15.96
C ILE A 75 -0.75 6.01 15.89
N ALA A 76 -1.75 6.34 16.70
CA ALA A 76 -2.31 7.68 16.80
C ALA A 76 -1.30 8.73 17.29
N ALA A 77 -0.34 8.34 18.13
CA ALA A 77 0.76 9.20 18.56
C ALA A 77 1.84 9.38 17.50
N LEU A 78 2.06 8.39 16.63
CA LEU A 78 3.03 8.44 15.52
C LEU A 78 2.55 9.35 14.40
N VAL A 79 1.23 9.47 14.20
CA VAL A 79 0.63 10.37 13.22
C VAL A 79 -0.03 11.55 13.92
N LYS A 80 0.63 12.72 13.92
CA LYS A 80 0.07 13.94 14.52
C LYS A 80 -0.93 14.62 13.57
N PRO A 81 -2.18 14.91 14.01
CA PRO A 81 -3.14 15.65 13.20
C PRO A 81 -2.67 17.09 12.90
N PRO A 82 -3.14 17.72 11.79
CA PRO A 82 -4.14 17.22 10.86
C PRO A 82 -3.55 16.27 9.81
N ILE A 83 -4.13 15.08 9.66
CA ILE A 83 -3.73 14.09 8.66
C ILE A 83 -4.91 13.88 7.73
N THR A 84 -4.64 13.83 6.43
CA THR A 84 -5.66 13.53 5.43
C THR A 84 -5.98 12.03 5.44
N ASP A 85 -7.20 11.67 5.07
CA ASP A 85 -7.63 10.26 4.94
C ASP A 85 -6.68 9.44 4.06
N ALA A 86 -6.16 10.08 3.01
CA ALA A 86 -5.19 9.49 2.10
C ALA A 86 -3.83 9.20 2.77
N ALA A 87 -3.37 10.06 3.67
CA ALA A 87 -2.15 9.83 4.43
C ALA A 87 -2.35 8.74 5.49
N LEU A 88 -3.53 8.66 6.12
CA LEU A 88 -3.86 7.54 7.00
C LEU A 88 -3.90 6.21 6.25
N ALA A 89 -4.47 6.17 5.04
CA ALA A 89 -4.48 4.96 4.22
C ALA A 89 -3.06 4.47 3.87
N ILE A 90 -2.09 5.37 3.70
CA ILE A 90 -0.67 5.02 3.54
C ILE A 90 -0.09 4.51 4.87
N ALA A 91 -0.32 5.24 5.96
CA ALA A 91 0.20 4.90 7.29
C ALA A 91 -0.28 3.52 7.75
N THR A 92 -1.51 3.13 7.42
CA THR A 92 -2.13 1.86 7.82
C THR A 92 -1.90 0.71 6.82
N LEU A 93 -1.14 0.92 5.73
CA LEU A 93 -0.76 -0.15 4.80
C LEU A 93 -0.24 -1.43 5.48
N PRO A 94 0.63 -1.36 6.52
CA PRO A 94 1.08 -2.56 7.23
C PRO A 94 -0.05 -3.36 7.88
N LEU A 95 -1.13 -2.72 8.35
CA LEU A 95 -2.31 -3.43 8.86
C LEU A 95 -3.04 -4.13 7.72
N ALA A 96 -3.16 -3.48 6.55
CA ALA A 96 -3.76 -4.09 5.38
C ALA A 96 -2.95 -5.31 4.91
N LEU A 97 -1.62 -5.20 4.87
CA LEU A 97 -0.71 -6.30 4.56
C LEU A 97 -0.79 -7.42 5.60
N PHE A 98 -0.76 -7.10 6.89
CA PHE A 98 -0.76 -8.10 7.95
C PHE A 98 -2.08 -8.87 8.02
N TYR A 99 -3.23 -8.20 7.88
CA TYR A 99 -4.53 -8.84 7.94
C TYR A 99 -5.11 -9.21 6.56
N HIS A 100 -4.30 -9.26 5.50
CA HIS A 100 -4.79 -9.45 4.12
C HIS A 100 -5.66 -10.70 3.92
N ASP A 101 -5.44 -11.74 4.72
CA ASP A 101 -6.19 -13.01 4.65
C ASP A 101 -7.43 -13.09 5.54
N ASP A 102 -7.61 -12.16 6.48
CA ASP A 102 -8.79 -12.07 7.34
C ASP A 102 -9.36 -10.64 7.28
N LEU A 103 -10.24 -10.41 6.31
CA LEU A 103 -10.86 -9.10 6.08
C LEU A 103 -11.70 -8.63 7.29
N SER A 104 -12.23 -9.55 8.10
CA SER A 104 -12.99 -9.18 9.29
C SER A 104 -12.07 -8.60 10.36
N ARG A 105 -10.93 -9.24 10.61
CA ARG A 105 -9.89 -8.71 11.51
C ARG A 105 -9.23 -7.47 10.96
N GLN A 106 -8.99 -7.41 9.65
CA GLN A 106 -8.47 -6.19 9.01
C GLN A 106 -9.38 -5.00 9.27
N ARG A 107 -10.68 -5.17 9.02
CA ARG A 107 -11.67 -4.12 9.28
C ARG A 107 -11.67 -3.73 10.75
N GLN A 108 -11.74 -4.70 11.67
CA GLN A 108 -11.73 -4.43 13.11
C GLN A 108 -10.46 -3.66 13.54
N ALA A 109 -9.29 -4.05 13.05
CA ALA A 109 -8.04 -3.35 13.35
C ALA A 109 -8.02 -1.93 12.79
N MET A 110 -8.55 -1.72 11.58
CA MET A 110 -8.71 -0.41 10.98
C MET A 110 -9.70 0.45 11.76
N GLU A 111 -10.87 -0.08 12.13
CA GLU A 111 -11.89 0.62 12.94
C GLU A 111 -11.33 1.07 14.29
N GLN A 112 -10.59 0.18 14.97
CA GLN A 112 -9.92 0.53 16.22
C GLN A 112 -8.92 1.66 15.99
N ALA A 113 -8.10 1.58 14.94
CA ALA A 113 -7.16 2.64 14.59
C ALA A 113 -7.90 3.97 14.34
N MET A 114 -8.96 3.94 13.51
CA MET A 114 -9.78 5.09 13.13
C MET A 114 -10.51 5.76 14.29
N ALA A 115 -10.88 5.01 15.33
CA ALA A 115 -11.51 5.56 16.53
C ALA A 115 -10.63 6.61 17.22
N ALA A 116 -9.31 6.46 17.17
CA ALA A 116 -8.37 7.43 17.74
C ALA A 116 -8.31 8.75 16.95
N TRP A 117 -8.65 8.73 15.66
CA TRP A 117 -8.59 9.91 14.76
C TRP A 117 -9.93 10.59 14.52
N GLN A 118 -11.04 10.06 15.04
CA GLN A 118 -12.38 10.64 14.92
C GLN A 118 -12.80 10.90 13.47
N LEU A 119 -12.47 9.97 12.56
CA LEU A 119 -12.84 10.07 11.14
C LEU A 119 -14.35 9.98 10.95
N ASN A 120 -14.88 10.70 9.96
CA ASN A 120 -16.27 10.57 9.53
C ASN A 120 -16.49 9.26 8.75
N ASP A 121 -17.75 8.85 8.55
CA ASP A 121 -18.11 7.59 7.90
C ASP A 121 -17.60 7.48 6.44
N GLU A 122 -17.52 8.61 5.73
CA GLU A 122 -16.99 8.65 4.36
C GLU A 122 -15.49 8.31 4.34
N SER A 123 -14.70 8.98 5.18
CA SER A 123 -13.27 8.75 5.36
C SER A 123 -12.99 7.30 5.74
N GLN A 124 -13.76 6.76 6.70
CA GLN A 124 -13.63 5.37 7.12
C GLN A 124 -13.91 4.39 5.97
N GLY A 125 -14.95 4.65 5.18
CA GLY A 125 -15.28 3.85 3.99
C GLY A 125 -14.14 3.83 2.96
N TRP A 126 -13.49 4.97 2.71
CA TRP A 126 -12.34 5.04 1.81
C TRP A 126 -11.10 4.28 2.32
N LEU A 127 -10.80 4.37 3.62
CA LEU A 127 -9.69 3.63 4.22
C LEU A 127 -9.91 2.11 4.12
N ILE A 128 -11.12 1.66 4.45
CA ILE A 128 -11.50 0.25 4.38
C ILE A 128 -11.48 -0.25 2.93
N LEU A 129 -11.99 0.54 1.99
CA LEU A 129 -11.94 0.22 0.57
C LEU A 129 -10.49 0.07 0.08
N PHE A 130 -9.60 0.97 0.47
CA PHE A 130 -8.21 0.89 0.06
C PHE A 130 -7.51 -0.33 0.68
N ALA A 131 -7.74 -0.61 1.95
CA ALA A 131 -7.23 -1.81 2.63
C ALA A 131 -7.73 -3.11 1.96
N TYR A 132 -9.01 -3.14 1.58
CA TYR A 132 -9.61 -4.22 0.81
C TYR A 132 -8.91 -4.38 -0.56
N ALA A 133 -8.69 -3.28 -1.29
CA ALA A 133 -7.98 -3.30 -2.57
C ALA A 133 -6.57 -3.90 -2.45
N ILE A 134 -5.81 -3.49 -1.43
CA ILE A 134 -4.49 -4.05 -1.14
C ILE A 134 -4.61 -5.55 -0.86
N SER A 135 -5.56 -5.98 -0.03
CA SER A 135 -5.75 -7.40 0.29
C SER A 135 -6.05 -8.24 -0.95
N GLN A 136 -6.95 -7.77 -1.80
CA GLN A 136 -7.26 -8.46 -3.06
C GLN A 136 -6.04 -8.49 -3.99
N ALA A 137 -5.27 -7.40 -4.07
CA ALA A 137 -4.07 -7.31 -4.89
C ALA A 137 -2.98 -8.28 -4.40
N ILE A 138 -2.74 -8.33 -3.09
CA ILE A 138 -1.79 -9.24 -2.45
C ILE A 138 -2.19 -10.71 -2.65
N LYS A 139 -3.48 -11.02 -2.60
CA LYS A 139 -3.99 -12.38 -2.83
C LYS A 139 -4.02 -12.78 -4.31
N GLY A 140 -3.77 -11.83 -5.21
CA GLY A 140 -3.94 -12.04 -6.66
C GLY A 140 -5.40 -12.27 -7.06
N HIS A 141 -6.33 -11.79 -6.25
CA HIS A 141 -7.78 -11.89 -6.46
C HIS A 141 -8.40 -10.57 -6.95
N LEU A 142 -7.64 -9.48 -6.97
CA LEU A 142 -8.10 -8.23 -7.55
C LEU A 142 -8.28 -8.42 -9.06
N ASP A 143 -9.52 -8.33 -9.52
CA ASP A 143 -9.87 -8.35 -10.94
C ASP A 143 -10.37 -6.96 -11.36
N PRO A 144 -9.56 -6.15 -12.07
CA PRO A 144 -9.92 -4.77 -12.40
C PRO A 144 -11.32 -4.65 -13.05
N PRO A 145 -11.70 -5.46 -14.07
CA PRO A 145 -13.05 -5.58 -14.61
C PRO A 145 -14.23 -5.62 -13.62
N ILE A 146 -14.09 -6.22 -12.44
CA ILE A 146 -15.19 -6.39 -11.49
C ILE A 146 -14.89 -5.79 -10.11
N PHE A 147 -13.74 -5.15 -9.96
CA PHE A 147 -13.27 -4.63 -8.67
C PHE A 147 -14.24 -3.65 -8.02
N ILE A 148 -14.89 -2.78 -8.80
CA ILE A 148 -15.86 -1.80 -8.27
C ILE A 148 -17.11 -2.49 -7.73
N ASP A 149 -17.67 -3.45 -8.47
CA ASP A 149 -18.83 -4.23 -8.02
C ASP A 149 -18.52 -5.02 -6.74
N GLN A 150 -17.35 -5.67 -6.71
CA GLN A 150 -16.88 -6.38 -5.53
C GLN A 150 -16.66 -5.45 -4.33
N SER A 151 -16.14 -4.26 -4.58
CA SER A 151 -15.92 -3.24 -3.55
C SER A 151 -17.24 -2.74 -2.96
N GLN A 152 -18.24 -2.47 -3.79
CA GLN A 152 -19.58 -2.11 -3.34
C GLN A 152 -20.23 -3.24 -2.52
N ALA A 153 -20.12 -4.49 -2.99
CA ALA A 153 -20.63 -5.64 -2.27
C ALA A 153 -19.93 -5.82 -0.91
N TYR A 154 -18.60 -5.68 -0.89
CA TYR A 154 -17.82 -5.75 0.34
C TYR A 154 -18.22 -4.67 1.34
N LEU A 155 -18.29 -3.40 0.93
CA LEU A 155 -18.66 -2.29 1.81
C LEU A 155 -20.07 -2.46 2.39
N ARG A 156 -21.04 -2.94 1.63
CA ARG A 156 -22.40 -3.23 2.13
C ARG A 156 -22.42 -4.29 3.23
N VAL A 157 -21.59 -5.33 3.10
CA VAL A 157 -21.48 -6.41 4.10
C VAL A 157 -20.61 -5.99 5.29
N ALA A 158 -19.61 -5.16 5.04
CA ALA A 158 -18.63 -4.71 6.01
C ALA A 158 -19.18 -3.67 7.03
N GLY A 159 -20.47 -3.36 7.02
CA GLY A 159 -21.08 -2.38 7.91
C GLY A 159 -21.34 -1.07 7.19
N SER A 160 -22.44 -0.41 7.55
CA SER A 160 -23.06 0.73 6.87
C SER A 160 -22.18 1.99 6.84
N TYR A 161 -21.05 1.96 6.14
CA TYR A 161 -20.43 3.16 5.56
C TYR A 161 -21.30 3.64 4.40
N GLU A 162 -22.57 3.93 4.71
CA GLU A 162 -23.59 4.44 3.78
C GLU A 162 -23.29 5.91 3.52
N SER A 163 -22.17 6.17 2.86
CA SER A 163 -21.86 7.50 2.35
C SER A 163 -22.36 7.57 0.90
N PRO A 164 -23.41 8.36 0.61
CA PRO A 164 -23.86 8.57 -0.76
C PRO A 164 -22.76 9.21 -1.62
N VAL A 165 -21.81 9.92 -1.01
CA VAL A 165 -20.64 10.48 -1.69
C VAL A 165 -19.69 9.35 -2.13
N LEU A 166 -19.40 8.39 -1.25
CA LEU A 166 -18.60 7.21 -1.58
C LEU A 166 -19.27 6.38 -2.68
N GLU A 167 -20.57 6.14 -2.59
CA GLU A 167 -21.33 5.41 -3.62
C GLU A 167 -21.30 6.12 -4.97
N ASN A 168 -21.50 7.45 -4.99
CA ASN A 168 -21.41 8.25 -6.21
C ASN A 168 -20.01 8.21 -6.81
N LEU A 169 -18.96 8.38 -5.99
CA LEU A 169 -17.57 8.32 -6.45
C LEU A 169 -17.19 6.91 -6.95
N LEU A 170 -17.72 5.84 -6.36
CA LEU A 170 -17.59 4.48 -6.88
C LEU A 170 -18.28 4.31 -8.23
N GLY A 171 -19.47 4.90 -8.41
CA GLY A 171 -20.15 4.96 -9.71
C GLY A 171 -19.30 5.68 -10.78
N GLN A 172 -18.73 6.84 -10.43
CA GLN A 172 -17.81 7.57 -11.32
C GLN A 172 -16.55 6.76 -11.65
N LEU A 173 -16.01 6.01 -10.69
CA LEU A 173 -14.86 5.13 -10.92
C LEU A 173 -15.17 4.00 -11.91
N ASP A 174 -16.37 3.41 -11.86
CA ASP A 174 -16.75 2.37 -12.81
C ASP A 174 -16.90 2.92 -14.23
N GLU A 175 -17.47 4.12 -14.35
CA GLU A 175 -17.52 4.84 -15.64
C GLU A 175 -16.12 5.11 -16.19
N ILE A 176 -15.18 5.58 -15.37
CA ILE A 176 -13.79 5.85 -15.76
C ILE A 176 -13.09 4.57 -16.23
N LYS A 177 -13.33 3.44 -15.55
CA LYS A 177 -12.75 2.14 -15.89
C LYS A 177 -13.21 1.64 -17.25
N SER A 178 -14.50 1.77 -17.56
CA SER A 178 -15.11 1.21 -18.77
C SER A 178 -14.60 1.81 -20.09
N LEU A 179 -13.88 2.93 -20.03
CA LEU A 179 -13.78 3.85 -21.17
C LEU A 179 -12.36 4.18 -21.66
N HIS A 180 -11.29 3.61 -21.09
CA HIS A 180 -9.90 4.02 -21.43
C HIS A 180 -9.71 5.55 -21.45
N ARG A 181 -10.49 6.29 -20.66
CA ARG A 181 -10.68 7.74 -20.85
C ARG A 181 -9.57 8.58 -20.20
N SER A 182 -9.52 9.84 -20.65
CA SER A 182 -8.45 10.80 -20.44
C SER A 182 -8.23 11.16 -18.97
N LEU A 183 -7.00 11.59 -18.66
CA LEU A 183 -6.62 12.15 -17.35
C LEU A 183 -7.57 13.25 -16.86
N GLU A 184 -8.18 13.98 -17.79
CA GLU A 184 -9.14 15.06 -17.50
C GLU A 184 -10.37 14.57 -16.72
N GLN A 185 -10.85 13.35 -17.00
CA GLN A 185 -11.99 12.80 -16.27
C GLN A 185 -11.58 12.29 -14.90
N THR A 186 -10.40 11.68 -14.80
CA THR A 186 -9.84 11.30 -13.50
C THR A 186 -9.60 12.53 -12.61
N ALA A 187 -9.25 13.68 -13.20
CA ALA A 187 -9.08 14.94 -12.50
C ALA A 187 -10.39 15.53 -11.93
N GLN A 188 -11.55 15.04 -12.35
CA GLN A 188 -12.86 15.47 -11.81
C GLN A 188 -13.20 14.78 -10.48
N LEU A 189 -12.54 13.67 -10.16
CA LEU A 189 -12.71 13.00 -8.86
C LEU A 189 -12.18 13.92 -7.76
N SER A 190 -12.96 14.06 -6.68
CA SER A 190 -12.61 14.92 -5.55
C SER A 190 -11.71 14.24 -4.51
N HIS A 191 -11.68 12.91 -4.48
CA HIS A 191 -11.04 12.15 -3.40
C HIS A 191 -9.70 11.52 -3.82
N PRO A 192 -8.58 11.72 -3.09
CA PRO A 192 -7.26 11.21 -3.49
C PRO A 192 -7.18 9.68 -3.62
N ILE A 193 -7.87 8.94 -2.73
CA ILE A 193 -7.92 7.46 -2.80
C ILE A 193 -8.67 7.02 -4.07
N ALA A 194 -9.75 7.72 -4.44
CA ALA A 194 -10.47 7.44 -5.68
C ALA A 194 -9.57 7.67 -6.91
N ILE A 195 -8.87 8.80 -6.96
CA ILE A 195 -7.92 9.12 -8.04
C ILE A 195 -6.84 8.05 -8.14
N ALA A 196 -6.28 7.61 -7.01
CA ALA A 196 -5.24 6.58 -6.99
C ALA A 196 -5.75 5.23 -7.54
N ILE A 197 -6.94 4.80 -7.10
CA ILE A 197 -7.60 3.59 -7.61
C ILE A 197 -7.88 3.74 -9.11
N ALA A 198 -8.38 4.89 -9.58
CA ALA A 198 -8.64 5.14 -10.99
C ALA A 198 -7.36 5.05 -11.85
N CYS A 199 -6.26 5.64 -11.36
CA CYS A 199 -4.96 5.58 -12.05
C CYS A 199 -4.47 4.14 -12.18
N PHE A 200 -4.63 3.32 -11.13
CA PHE A 200 -4.32 1.91 -11.17
C PHE A 200 -5.24 1.13 -12.11
N LEU A 201 -6.57 1.22 -11.97
CA LEU A 201 -7.54 0.46 -12.76
C LEU A 201 -7.48 0.78 -14.26
N SER A 202 -7.02 1.99 -14.63
CA SER A 202 -6.81 2.35 -16.04
C SER A 202 -5.63 1.62 -16.67
N THR A 203 -4.64 1.22 -15.86
CA THR A 203 -3.38 0.60 -16.32
C THR A 203 -2.86 -0.43 -15.31
N PRO A 204 -3.64 -1.48 -14.98
CA PRO A 204 -3.38 -2.33 -13.82
C PRO A 204 -2.08 -3.13 -13.95
N GLU A 205 -1.75 -3.58 -15.16
CA GLU A 205 -0.56 -4.37 -15.49
C GLU A 205 0.71 -3.53 -15.74
N ASN A 206 0.62 -2.20 -15.61
CA ASN A 206 1.74 -1.30 -15.92
C ASN A 206 1.93 -0.26 -14.81
N LEU A 207 2.70 -0.65 -13.80
CA LEU A 207 3.04 0.20 -12.66
C LEU A 207 3.67 1.55 -13.09
N PRO A 208 4.67 1.60 -13.99
CA PRO A 208 5.21 2.88 -14.42
C PRO A 208 4.18 3.82 -15.02
N LEU A 209 3.26 3.29 -15.82
CA LEU A 209 2.21 4.08 -16.45
C LEU A 209 1.16 4.54 -15.42
N ALA A 210 0.80 3.70 -14.46
CA ALA A 210 -0.10 4.06 -13.36
C ALA A 210 0.47 5.23 -12.54
N LEU A 211 1.75 5.14 -12.17
CA LEU A 211 2.46 6.20 -11.44
C LEU A 211 2.63 7.47 -12.27
N HIS A 212 2.90 7.34 -13.56
CA HIS A 212 2.96 8.50 -14.46
C HIS A 212 1.60 9.22 -14.50
N ARG A 213 0.49 8.51 -14.68
CA ARG A 213 -0.85 9.12 -14.63
C ARG A 213 -1.13 9.80 -13.29
N ALA A 214 -0.82 9.13 -12.19
CA ALA A 214 -0.97 9.66 -10.85
C ALA A 214 -0.16 10.96 -10.65
N SER A 215 1.08 11.00 -11.15
CA SER A 215 1.96 12.18 -11.05
C SER A 215 1.43 13.40 -11.81
N GLN A 216 0.70 13.19 -12.90
CA GLN A 216 0.08 14.27 -13.68
C GLN A 216 -1.15 14.89 -12.98
N LEU A 217 -1.76 14.15 -12.06
CA LEU A 217 -2.90 14.60 -11.25
C LEU A 217 -2.48 15.04 -9.84
N ALA A 218 -1.27 14.65 -9.42
CA ALA A 218 -0.71 15.01 -8.13
C ALA A 218 -0.31 16.49 -8.10
N ARG A 219 -0.69 17.15 -7.00
CA ARG A 219 -0.03 18.37 -6.56
C ARG A 219 1.23 17.98 -5.77
N PRO A 220 2.20 18.89 -5.56
CA PRO A 220 3.35 18.63 -4.70
C PRO A 220 2.88 18.06 -3.34
N GLN A 221 3.56 17.01 -2.88
CA GLN A 221 3.26 16.32 -1.61
C GLN A 221 1.85 15.66 -1.55
N SER A 222 1.23 15.40 -2.70
CA SER A 222 -0.01 14.64 -2.78
C SER A 222 0.18 13.17 -2.42
N SER A 223 -0.80 12.60 -1.71
CA SER A 223 -0.86 11.18 -1.39
C SER A 223 -1.28 10.29 -2.58
N ILE A 224 -1.65 10.87 -3.74
CA ILE A 224 -2.16 10.12 -4.91
C ILE A 224 -1.11 9.14 -5.45
N THR A 225 0.13 9.59 -5.68
CA THR A 225 1.20 8.74 -6.23
C THR A 225 1.65 7.63 -5.27
N PRO A 226 1.88 7.84 -3.96
CA PRO A 226 2.18 6.73 -3.06
C PRO A 226 1.05 5.71 -2.94
N LEU A 227 -0.22 6.15 -2.89
CA LEU A 227 -1.35 5.22 -2.91
C LEU A 227 -1.41 4.39 -4.19
N THR A 228 -1.22 5.04 -5.35
CA THR A 228 -1.20 4.36 -6.65
C THR A 228 -0.04 3.37 -6.73
N GLY A 229 1.13 3.77 -6.26
CA GLY A 229 2.33 2.94 -6.24
C GLY A 229 2.18 1.74 -5.32
N ALA A 230 1.59 1.93 -4.12
CA ALA A 230 1.32 0.85 -3.19
C ALA A 230 0.38 -0.21 -3.79
N LEU A 231 -0.76 0.21 -4.35
CA LEU A 231 -1.73 -0.70 -4.94
C LEU A 231 -1.18 -1.40 -6.19
N SER A 232 -0.54 -0.65 -7.08
CA SER A 232 0.05 -1.21 -8.30
C SER A 232 1.22 -2.14 -7.98
N GLY A 233 2.02 -1.84 -6.96
CA GLY A 233 3.12 -2.68 -6.49
C GLY A 233 2.62 -3.95 -5.78
N ALA A 234 1.52 -3.87 -5.03
CA ALA A 234 0.86 -5.05 -4.45
C ALA A 234 0.34 -6.00 -5.56
N TYR A 235 -0.20 -5.42 -6.62
CA TYR A 235 -0.78 -6.17 -7.74
C TYR A 235 0.28 -6.80 -8.65
N ASN A 236 1.28 -6.01 -9.07
CA ASN A 236 2.30 -6.40 -10.04
C ASN A 236 3.58 -6.98 -9.40
N GLY A 237 3.72 -6.88 -8.08
CA GLY A 237 4.91 -7.32 -7.34
C GLY A 237 6.12 -6.39 -7.49
N ALA A 238 7.14 -6.61 -6.66
CA ALA A 238 8.34 -5.76 -6.68
C ALA A 238 9.12 -5.80 -8.01
N VAL A 239 8.97 -6.86 -8.79
CA VAL A 239 9.69 -7.02 -10.07
C VAL A 239 9.21 -6.05 -11.15
N SER A 240 8.01 -5.48 -11.00
CA SER A 240 7.47 -4.51 -11.96
C SER A 240 7.98 -3.08 -11.71
N ILE A 241 8.70 -2.85 -10.61
CA ILE A 241 9.26 -1.55 -10.29
C ILE A 241 10.61 -1.43 -11.01
N PRO A 242 10.79 -0.43 -11.89
CA PRO A 242 12.06 -0.19 -12.57
C PRO A 242 13.24 -0.10 -11.59
N ALA A 243 14.31 -0.85 -11.86
CA ALA A 243 15.51 -0.85 -11.00
C ALA A 243 16.08 0.57 -10.81
N ALA A 244 16.05 1.39 -11.86
CA ALA A 244 16.48 2.79 -11.81
C ALA A 244 15.76 3.62 -10.74
N TRP A 245 14.53 3.26 -10.38
CA TRP A 245 13.75 3.95 -9.35
C TRP A 245 14.12 3.51 -7.93
N ILE A 246 14.65 2.29 -7.80
CA ILE A 246 15.04 1.71 -6.52
C ILE A 246 16.50 2.01 -6.19
N MET A 247 17.36 2.13 -7.21
CA MET A 247 18.80 2.39 -7.06
C MET A 247 19.15 3.53 -6.09
N PRO A 248 18.45 4.69 -6.08
CA PRO A 248 18.74 5.78 -5.15
C PRO A 248 18.55 5.41 -3.67
N TRP A 249 17.76 4.36 -3.40
CA TRP A 249 17.38 3.87 -2.07
C TRP A 249 18.20 2.65 -1.61
N MET A 250 19.17 2.21 -2.41
CA MET A 250 20.08 1.11 -2.06
C MET A 250 20.88 1.41 -0.78
N HIS A 251 21.10 2.69 -0.49
CA HIS A 251 21.79 3.16 0.70
C HIS A 251 20.80 3.92 1.59
N SER A 252 20.95 3.77 2.90
CA SER A 252 20.11 4.48 3.87
C SER A 252 20.36 5.99 3.73
N ALA A 253 19.29 6.73 3.42
CA ALA A 253 19.26 8.18 3.55
C ALA A 253 18.71 8.53 4.94
N THR A 254 19.05 9.71 5.48
CA THR A 254 18.62 10.12 6.81
C THR A 254 17.09 10.03 6.97
N GLY A 255 16.62 9.13 7.83
CA GLY A 255 15.20 8.99 8.18
C GLY A 255 14.39 8.03 7.31
N ILE A 256 15.00 7.36 6.31
CA ILE A 256 14.31 6.44 5.40
C ILE A 256 15.07 5.12 5.35
N PRO A 257 14.41 3.98 5.59
CA PRO A 257 15.08 2.68 5.50
C PRO A 257 15.57 2.45 4.07
N SER A 258 16.79 1.97 3.95
CA SER A 258 17.35 1.41 2.73
C SER A 258 16.47 0.27 2.20
N VAL A 259 16.63 -0.06 0.93
CA VAL A 259 15.94 -1.21 0.31
C VAL A 259 16.17 -2.50 1.09
N GLN A 260 17.37 -2.69 1.65
CA GLN A 260 17.69 -3.87 2.46
C GLN A 260 16.94 -3.88 3.81
N GLU A 261 16.85 -2.73 4.47
CA GLU A 261 16.07 -2.59 5.70
C GLU A 261 14.58 -2.81 5.43
N LEU A 262 14.05 -2.29 4.32
CA LEU A 262 12.67 -2.51 3.89
C LEU A 262 12.40 -3.99 3.58
N GLN A 263 13.31 -4.67 2.89
CA GLN A 263 13.22 -6.12 2.64
C GLN A 263 13.22 -6.91 3.95
N THR A 264 14.07 -6.54 4.89
CA THR A 264 14.15 -7.16 6.21
C THR A 264 12.84 -6.97 6.98
N LEU A 265 12.32 -5.75 7.02
CA LEU A 265 11.04 -5.44 7.65
C LEU A 265 9.88 -6.19 6.99
N THR A 266 9.89 -6.31 5.66
CA THR A 266 8.89 -7.08 4.90
C THR A 266 8.93 -8.55 5.26
N LEU A 267 10.13 -9.14 5.33
CA LEU A 267 10.33 -10.54 5.69
C LEU A 267 9.87 -10.79 7.13
N GLN A 268 10.21 -9.89 8.05
CA GLN A 268 9.77 -9.96 9.45
C GLN A 268 8.26 -9.86 9.56
N LEU A 269 7.63 -8.89 8.88
CA LEU A 269 6.17 -8.74 8.87
C LEU A 269 5.48 -10.01 8.36
N LEU A 270 6.00 -10.58 7.27
CA LEU A 270 5.49 -11.83 6.71
C LEU A 270 5.72 -13.03 7.64
N ALA A 271 6.86 -13.09 8.31
CA ALA A 271 7.17 -14.13 9.29
C ALA A 271 6.25 -14.04 10.51
N THR A 272 6.03 -12.84 11.06
CA THR A 272 5.07 -12.58 12.14
C THR A 272 3.67 -13.01 11.73
N TRP A 273 3.23 -12.64 10.52
CA TRP A 273 1.94 -13.08 9.97
C TRP A 273 1.85 -14.60 9.87
N ALA A 274 2.89 -15.28 9.39
CA ALA A 274 2.95 -16.73 9.28
C ALA A 274 3.02 -17.45 10.64
N GLY A 275 3.02 -16.71 11.77
CA GLY A 275 3.18 -17.26 13.12
C GLY A 275 4.61 -17.73 13.41
N VAL A 276 5.59 -17.31 12.60
CA VAL A 276 7.01 -17.54 12.86
C VAL A 276 7.48 -16.46 13.82
N TYR A 277 7.36 -16.77 15.10
CA TYR A 277 7.91 -15.95 16.17
C TYR A 277 9.43 -16.02 16.12
N THR A 278 10.09 -14.89 15.91
CA THR A 278 11.52 -14.78 16.21
C THR A 278 11.64 -14.62 17.72
N PRO A 279 12.12 -15.64 18.47
CA PRO A 279 12.50 -15.38 19.85
C PRO A 279 13.64 -14.35 19.79
N SER A 280 13.55 -13.31 20.61
CA SER A 280 14.32 -12.06 20.50
C SER A 280 15.85 -12.18 20.64
N ASN A 281 16.42 -13.39 20.54
CA ASN A 281 17.83 -13.73 20.78
C ASN A 281 18.36 -14.82 19.82
N PHE A 282 18.17 -14.72 18.50
CA PHE A 282 18.99 -15.50 17.57
C PHE A 282 20.14 -14.64 17.00
N PRO A 283 21.42 -15.00 17.23
CA PRO A 283 22.52 -14.41 16.49
C PRO A 283 22.32 -14.74 15.00
N GLN A 284 22.65 -13.78 14.13
CA GLN A 284 22.53 -13.86 12.66
C GLN A 284 22.81 -15.27 12.14
N MET A 285 21.76 -16.05 11.86
CA MET A 285 21.92 -17.30 11.13
C MET A 285 22.07 -16.96 9.64
N PRO A 286 22.99 -17.61 8.92
CA PRO A 286 23.03 -17.54 7.47
C PRO A 286 21.70 -18.05 6.89
N PRO A 287 21.34 -17.65 5.65
CA PRO A 287 20.04 -17.97 5.07
C PRO A 287 19.77 -19.48 5.16
N PRO A 288 18.53 -19.88 5.49
CA PRO A 288 18.20 -21.29 5.62
C PRO A 288 18.39 -21.96 4.26
N ASP A 289 19.31 -22.92 4.19
CA ASP A 289 19.32 -23.91 3.13
C ASP A 289 17.96 -24.62 3.16
N VAL A 290 17.14 -24.33 2.17
CA VAL A 290 15.86 -25.00 1.94
C VAL A 290 16.17 -26.44 1.53
N ALA A 291 16.29 -27.33 2.51
CA ALA A 291 16.29 -28.76 2.27
C ALA A 291 14.87 -29.20 1.89
N ALA A 292 14.67 -29.52 0.60
CA ALA A 292 13.42 -30.09 0.11
C ALA A 292 13.11 -31.44 0.79
N PRO A 293 11.88 -31.70 1.28
CA PRO A 293 11.57 -32.84 2.13
C PRO A 293 11.31 -34.17 1.38
N TRP A 294 12.09 -34.51 0.34
CA TRP A 294 11.80 -35.66 -0.54
C TRP A 294 13.02 -36.57 -0.79
N ALA A 295 13.82 -36.85 0.24
CA ALA A 295 14.86 -37.87 0.19
C ALA A 295 14.78 -38.84 1.38
N MET A 296 13.70 -39.62 1.45
CA MET A 296 13.77 -40.98 2.00
C MET A 296 13.57 -41.95 0.85
N ARG A 297 14.66 -42.60 0.40
CA ARG A 297 14.55 -43.88 -0.30
C ARG A 297 14.85 -44.98 0.71
N VAL A 298 13.89 -45.87 0.84
CA VAL A 298 14.01 -47.16 1.51
C VAL A 298 14.86 -48.08 0.63
N SER A 299 15.95 -48.60 1.19
CA SER A 299 16.54 -49.90 0.87
C SER A 299 17.43 -50.32 2.03
#